data_AF-A0A090VTH1-F1
#
_entry.id   AF-A0A090VTH1-F1
#
_cell.length_a   1.000
_cell.length_b   1.000
_cell.length_c   1.000
_cell.angle_alpha   90.00
_cell.angle_beta   90.00
_cell.angle_gamma   90.00
#
_symmetry.space_group_name_H-M   'P 1'
#
loop_
_entity.id
_entity.type
_entity.pdbx_description
1 polymer ?
#
loop_
_entity_poly.entity_id
_entity_poly.type
_entity_poly.pdbx_seq_one_letter_code
_entity_poly.pdbx_strand_id
1 'polypeptide(L)' 'MPYGKYKDRYLIDLPEYYVVWYHSKGFPKGKLGDMLTQVYELKVNGLEDLIRNIKKQYPK' A
#
# COMPACT_ATOMS: atom_id res chain seq x y z
N MET A 1 -3.47 5.43 4.98
CA MET A 1 -2.61 6.56 4.56
C MET A 1 -2.97 7.75 5.44
N PRO A 2 -2.01 8.32 6.18
CA PRO A 2 -2.32 9.31 7.22
C PRO A 2 -2.49 10.76 6.72
N TYR A 3 -2.08 11.07 5.49
CA TYR A 3 -2.11 12.43 4.95
C TYR A 3 -2.18 12.43 3.41
N GLY A 4 -2.31 13.63 2.82
CA GLY A 4 -2.28 13.85 1.37
C GLY A 4 -3.58 13.49 0.65
N LYS A 5 -3.52 13.39 -0.68
CA LYS A 5 -4.69 13.12 -1.56
C LYS A 5 -5.45 11.84 -1.19
N TYR A 6 -4.75 10.84 -0.66
CA TYR A 6 -5.31 9.53 -0.32
C TYR A 6 -5.52 9.32 1.18
N LYS A 7 -5.64 10.40 1.95
CA LYS A 7 -5.89 10.35 3.40
C LYS A 7 -7.08 9.41 3.70
N ASP A 8 -6.99 8.70 4.82
CA ASP A 8 -8.01 7.78 5.35
C ASP A 8 -8.29 6.52 4.50
N ARG A 9 -7.48 6.26 3.46
CA ARG A 9 -7.50 5.00 2.70
C ARG A 9 -6.55 3.95 3.29
N TYR A 10 -6.86 2.66 3.15
CA TYR A 10 -5.86 1.63 3.40
C TYR A 10 -4.71 1.75 2.39
N LEU A 11 -3.49 1.36 2.80
CA LEU A 11 -2.32 1.48 1.91
C LEU A 11 -2.45 0.60 0.67
N ILE A 12 -3.05 -0.59 0.81
CA ILE A 12 -3.29 -1.49 -0.32
C ILE A 12 -4.26 -0.90 -1.36
N ASP A 13 -5.14 0.01 -0.95
CA ASP A 13 -6.11 0.68 -1.83
C ASP A 13 -5.51 1.91 -2.55
N LEU A 14 -4.22 2.21 -2.32
CA LEU A 14 -3.52 3.27 -3.04
C LEU A 14 -3.29 2.83 -4.50
N PRO A 15 -3.45 3.73 -5.49
CA PRO A 15 -3.15 3.39 -6.88
C PRO A 15 -1.68 2.99 -7.07
N GLU A 16 -1.42 1.99 -7.90
CA GLU A 16 -0.06 1.47 -8.13
C GLU A 16 0.91 2.55 -8.59
N TYR A 17 0.52 3.35 -9.60
CA TYR A 17 1.34 4.45 -10.09
C TYR A 17 1.76 5.43 -8.97
N TYR A 18 0.91 5.62 -7.96
CA TYR A 18 1.21 6.51 -6.84
C TYR A 18 2.24 5.89 -5.89
N VAL A 19 2.09 4.60 -5.59
CA VAL A 19 3.02 3.88 -4.72
C VAL A 19 4.39 3.74 -5.39
N VAL A 20 4.44 3.43 -6.69
CA VAL A 20 5.68 3.37 -7.48
C VAL A 20 6.36 4.73 -7.55
N TRP A 21 5.62 5.79 -7.85
CA TRP A 21 6.15 7.16 -7.83
C TRP A 21 6.71 7.52 -6.45
N TYR A 22 5.98 7.22 -5.38
CA TYR A 22 6.43 7.56 -4.02
C TYR A 22 7.64 6.72 -3.61
N HIS A 23 7.71 5.44 -4.01
CA HIS A 23 8.90 4.60 -3.83
C HIS A 23 10.14 5.25 -4.47
N SER A 24 10.01 5.79 -5.70
CA SER A 24 11.12 6.50 -6.37
C SER A 24 11.59 7.77 -5.66
N LYS A 25 10.74 8.38 -4.82
CA LYS A 25 11.09 9.52 -3.97
C LYS A 25 11.67 9.12 -2.61
N GLY A 26 11.56 7.84 -2.26
CA GLY A 26 11.88 7.31 -0.94
C GLY A 26 10.69 7.42 0.01
N PHE A 27 10.37 6.31 0.65
CA PHE A 27 9.35 6.28 1.69
C PHE A 27 9.85 6.90 3.01
N PRO A 28 8.94 7.43 3.85
CA PRO A 28 9.31 7.98 5.15
C PRO A 28 9.87 6.88 6.05
N LYS A 29 10.81 7.20 6.94
CA LYS A 29 11.35 6.22 7.88
C LYS A 29 10.31 5.73 8.89
N GLY A 30 10.52 4.51 9.37
CA GLY A 30 9.69 3.87 10.40
C GLY A 30 8.48 3.13 9.83
N LYS A 31 7.57 2.75 10.73
CA LYS A 31 6.49 1.78 10.44
C LYS A 31 5.67 2.09 9.18
N LEU A 32 5.37 3.36 8.92
CA LEU A 32 4.60 3.72 7.72
C LEU A 32 5.38 3.42 6.44
N GLY A 33 6.68 3.72 6.41
CA GLY A 33 7.54 3.40 5.27
C GLY A 33 7.68 1.91 5.06
N ASP A 34 7.89 1.16 6.13
CA ASP A 34 8.01 -0.30 6.06
C ASP A 34 6.72 -0.93 5.48
N MET A 35 5.56 -0.44 5.92
CA MET A 35 4.27 -0.88 5.36
C MET A 35 4.09 -0.45 3.89
N LEU A 36 4.57 0.74 3.50
CA LEU A 36 4.53 1.19 2.11
C LEU A 36 5.45 0.35 1.22
N THR A 37 6.62 -0.06 1.72
CA THR A 37 7.53 -1.00 1.03
C THR A 37 6.85 -2.33 0.77
N GLN A 38 6.19 -2.92 1.78
CA GLN A 38 5.44 -4.17 1.59
C GLN A 38 4.32 -4.01 0.56
N VAL A 39 3.59 -2.90 0.60
CA VAL A 39 2.54 -2.61 -0.39
C VAL A 39 3.11 -2.39 -1.78
N TYR A 40 4.27 -1.75 -1.91
CA TYR A 40 4.97 -1.60 -3.17
C TYR A 40 5.33 -2.98 -3.76
N GLU A 41 5.95 -3.85 -2.96
CA GLU A 41 6.32 -5.21 -3.38
C GLU A 41 5.11 -6.02 -3.83
N LEU A 42 3.99 -5.96 -3.08
CA LEU A 42 2.75 -6.63 -3.48
C LEU A 42 2.25 -6.14 -4.83
N LYS A 43 2.32 -4.83 -5.10
CA LYS A 43 1.81 -4.23 -6.34
C LYS A 43 2.67 -4.57 -7.54
N VAL A 44 3.99 -4.37 -7.46
CA VAL A 44 4.90 -4.63 -8.59
C VAL A 44 4.95 -6.10 -8.99
N ASN A 45 4.61 -7.02 -8.07
CA ASN A 45 4.51 -8.45 -8.34
C ASN A 45 3.07 -8.92 -8.66
N GLY A 46 2.07 -8.02 -8.66
CA GLY A 46 0.66 -8.38 -8.91
C GLY A 46 0.02 -9.27 -7.82
N LEU A 47 0.53 -9.24 -6.59
CA LEU A 47 0.10 -10.10 -5.47
C LEU A 47 -1.01 -9.49 -4.61
N GLU A 48 -1.66 -8.42 -5.06
CA GLU A 48 -2.71 -7.72 -4.31
C GLU A 48 -3.91 -8.61 -3.97
N ASP A 49 -4.20 -9.60 -4.83
CA ASP A 49 -5.32 -10.52 -4.64
C ASP A 49 -5.19 -11.35 -3.37
N LEU A 50 -3.98 -11.62 -2.89
CA LEU A 50 -3.75 -12.27 -1.60
C LEU A 50 -4.42 -11.48 -0.46
N ILE A 51 -4.18 -10.17 -0.42
CA ILE A 51 -4.74 -9.28 0.59
C ILE A 51 -6.25 -9.12 0.42
N ARG A 52 -6.73 -9.02 -0.84
CA ARG A 52 -8.16 -8.93 -1.14
C ARG A 52 -8.90 -10.18 -0.69
N ASN A 53 -8.32 -11.35 -0.87
CA ASN A 53 -8.89 -12.63 -0.44
C ASN A 53 -8.94 -12.73 1.09
N ILE A 54 -7.87 -12.35 1.79
CA ILE A 54 -7.86 -12.30 3.26
C ILE A 54 -8.97 -11.36 3.78
N LYS A 55 -9.09 -10.17 3.19
CA LYS A 55 -10.13 -9.19 3.57
C LYS A 55 -11.56 -9.71 3.33
N LYS A 56 -11.77 -10.52 2.29
CA LYS A 56 -13.07 -11.17 2.02
C LYS A 56 -13.36 -12.28 3.03
N GLN A 57 -12.36 -13.06 3.44
CA GLN A 57 -12.51 -14.15 4.40
C GLN A 57 -12.73 -13.65 5.83
N TYR A 58 -12.12 -12.52 6.18
CA TYR A 58 -12.19 -11.92 7.51
C TYR A 58 -12.73 -10.48 7.46
N PRO A 59 -14.04 -10.31 7.21
CA PRO A 59 -14.67 -8.99 7.29
C PRO A 59 -14.60 -8.45 8.73
N LYS A 60 -14.46 -7.13 8.85
CA LYS A 60 -14.48 -6.41 10.14
C LYS A 60 -15.89 -6.30 10.71
#